data_AF-A0A2E3IID0-F1
#
_entry.id   AF-A0A2E3IID0-F1
#
_cell.length_a   1.000
_cell.length_b   1.000
_cell.length_c   1.000
_cell.angle_alpha   90.00
_cell.angle_beta   90.00
_cell.angle_gamma   90.00
#
_symmetry.space_group_name_H-M   'P 1'
#
loop_
_entity.id
_entity.type
_entity.pdbx_description
1 polymer ?
#
loop_
_entity_poly.entity_id
_entity_poly.type
_entity_poly.pdbx_seq_one_letter_code
_entity_poly.pdbx_strand_id
1 'polypeptide(L)'
;MQGKHTWEAINITLRDDINNNISKLVGGQVQKQMNHFEQTSAVAGSRYKFGTKLEILDGTSNTELEQWDLEGCFLQNVDYSDGDYAVSEPVQVILTLKYDNAIHTAPGDTIFPFAVNTPGGDLT
;
A
#
# COMPACT_ATOMS: atom_id res chain seq x y z
N MET A 1 -0.62 22.90 -19.75
CA MET A 1 0.10 22.37 -18.59
C MET A 1 -0.48 20.99 -18.32
N GLN A 2 0.29 19.95 -18.62
CA GLN A 2 -0.08 18.54 -18.44
C GLN A 2 -0.61 18.35 -17.01
N GLY A 3 -1.82 17.80 -16.88
CA GLY A 3 -2.43 17.56 -15.56
C GLY A 3 -1.48 16.72 -14.72
N LYS A 4 -1.15 17.20 -13.52
CA LYS A 4 -0.34 16.45 -12.57
C LYS A 4 -0.96 15.06 -12.42
N HIS A 5 -0.18 14.00 -12.64
CA HIS A 5 -0.64 12.64 -12.41
C HIS A 5 -1.05 12.52 -10.94
N THR A 6 -2.31 12.15 -10.69
CA THR A 6 -2.84 11.92 -9.34
C THR A 6 -2.97 10.43 -9.13
N TRP A 7 -2.24 9.90 -8.14
CA TRP A 7 -2.40 8.52 -7.72
C TRP A 7 -3.78 8.30 -7.10
N GLU A 8 -4.45 7.23 -7.51
CA GLU A 8 -5.68 6.76 -6.87
C GLU A 8 -5.34 6.04 -5.55
N ALA A 9 -6.24 6.13 -4.57
CA ALA A 9 -6.10 5.42 -3.32
C ALA A 9 -6.23 3.91 -3.54
N ILE A 10 -5.45 3.11 -2.80
CA ILE A 10 -5.53 1.65 -2.81
C ILE A 10 -6.42 1.20 -1.66
N ASN A 11 -7.39 0.36 -1.96
CA ASN A 11 -8.21 -0.29 -0.95
C ASN A 11 -7.65 -1.69 -0.66
N ILE A 12 -7.30 -1.96 0.60
CA ILE A 12 -6.87 -3.26 1.08
C ILE A 12 -7.91 -3.79 2.07
N THR A 13 -8.47 -4.96 1.79
CA THR A 13 -9.37 -5.66 2.69
C THR A 13 -8.61 -6.74 3.45
N LEU A 14 -8.59 -6.64 4.77
CA LEU A 14 -7.93 -7.60 5.64
C LEU A 14 -8.99 -8.26 6.52
N ARG A 15 -8.91 -9.58 6.70
CA ARG A 15 -9.74 -10.27 7.68
C ARG A 15 -9.11 -10.14 9.07
N ASP A 16 -9.89 -9.76 10.08
CA ASP A 16 -9.38 -9.70 11.45
C ASP A 16 -9.31 -11.10 12.10
N ASP A 17 -8.44 -11.22 13.11
CA ASP A 17 -8.34 -12.43 13.93
C ASP A 17 -9.22 -12.34 15.19
N ILE A 18 -9.39 -13.46 15.89
CA ILE A 18 -10.20 -13.51 17.11
C ILE A 18 -9.66 -12.63 18.25
N ASN A 19 -8.38 -12.26 18.18
CA ASN A 19 -7.70 -11.42 19.16
C ASN A 19 -7.73 -9.93 18.78
N ASN A 20 -8.35 -9.60 17.64
CA ASN A 20 -8.41 -8.28 17.01
C ASN A 20 -7.02 -7.65 16.85
N ASN A 21 -6.01 -8.44 16.50
CA ASN A 21 -4.64 -7.95 16.39
C ASN A 21 -4.50 -6.97 15.21
N ILE A 22 -5.18 -7.22 14.09
CA ILE A 22 -5.10 -6.35 12.92
C ILE A 22 -5.75 -5.02 13.23
N SER A 23 -6.96 -5.03 13.80
CA SER A 23 -7.64 -3.80 14.24
C SER A 23 -6.80 -2.97 15.21
N LYS A 24 -6.11 -3.60 16.17
CA LYS A 24 -5.22 -2.90 17.12
C LYS A 24 -4.01 -2.25 16.42
N LEU A 25 -3.36 -2.96 15.51
CA LEU A 25 -2.20 -2.45 14.77
C LEU A 25 -2.59 -1.28 13.87
N VAL A 26 -3.71 -1.42 13.15
CA VAL A 26 -4.26 -0.37 12.29
C VAL A 26 -4.68 0.85 13.12
N GLY A 27 -5.35 0.64 14.26
CA GLY A 27 -5.71 1.71 15.19
C GLY A 27 -4.48 2.46 15.73
N GLY A 28 -3.42 1.74 16.09
CA GLY A 28 -2.13 2.34 16.48
C GLY A 28 -1.50 3.16 15.34
N GLN A 29 -1.63 2.70 14.10
CA GLN A 29 -1.13 3.42 12.94
C GLN A 29 -1.93 4.70 12.65
N VAL A 30 -3.25 4.71 12.88
CA VAL A 30 -4.08 5.92 12.78
C VAL A 30 -3.70 6.93 13.86
N GLN A 31 -3.47 6.49 15.10
CA GLN A 31 -3.06 7.37 16.19
C GLN A 31 -1.69 8.02 15.96
N LYS A 32 -0.76 7.35 15.27
CA LYS A 32 0.53 7.95 14.87
C LYS A 32 0.37 9.11 13.89
N GLN A 33 -0.70 9.13 13.09
CA GLN A 33 -0.96 10.20 12.13
C GLN A 33 -1.54 11.43 12.83
N MET A 34 -2.50 11.21 13.73
CA MET A 34 -3.14 12.25 14.51
C MET A 34 -3.50 11.72 15.90
N ASN A 35 -3.02 12.42 16.92
CA ASN A 35 -3.56 12.29 18.26
C ASN A 35 -4.92 13.00 18.31
N HIS A 36 -6.00 12.22 18.37
CA HIS A 36 -7.36 12.74 18.38
C HIS A 36 -7.75 13.37 19.74
N PHE A 37 -7.02 13.06 20.82
CA PHE A 37 -7.25 13.65 22.13
C PHE A 37 -6.66 15.06 22.24
N GLU A 38 -5.38 15.21 21.85
CA GLU A 38 -4.67 16.50 21.91
C GLU A 38 -4.78 17.32 20.62
N GLN A 39 -5.39 16.75 19.57
CA GLN A 39 -5.49 17.33 18.23
C GLN A 39 -4.12 17.68 17.62
N THR A 40 -3.08 16.92 17.97
CA THR A 40 -1.73 17.11 17.45
C THR A 40 -1.43 16.08 16.37
N SER A 41 -0.67 16.48 15.35
CA SER A 41 -0.17 15.58 14.32
C SER A 41 1.34 15.41 14.45
N ALA A 42 1.87 14.35 13.88
CA ALA A 42 3.30 14.13 13.86
C ALA A 42 4.03 15.25 13.09
N VAL A 43 5.12 15.75 13.67
CA VAL A 43 5.91 16.89 13.15
C VAL A 43 6.49 16.62 11.76
N ALA A 44 6.72 15.35 11.41
CA ALA A 44 7.31 14.96 10.13
C ALA A 44 6.59 13.77 9.50
N GLY A 45 6.47 13.80 8.17
CA GLY A 45 5.92 12.72 7.33
C GLY A 45 6.56 11.36 7.60
N SER A 46 7.88 11.34 7.84
CA SER A 46 8.64 10.11 8.09
C SER A 46 8.24 9.36 9.37
N ARG A 47 7.47 9.97 10.27
CA ARG A 47 7.07 9.35 11.55
C ARG A 47 5.80 8.52 11.44
N TYR A 48 4.96 8.80 10.46
CA TYR A 48 3.68 8.10 10.27
C TYR A 48 3.55 7.44 8.90
N LYS A 49 4.37 7.83 7.92
CA LYS A 49 4.38 7.17 6.62
C LYS A 49 5.11 5.83 6.68
N PHE A 50 4.61 4.86 5.93
CA PHE A 50 5.18 3.52 5.83
C PHE A 50 5.31 3.09 4.37
N GLY A 51 6.20 2.12 4.10
CA GLY A 51 6.28 1.46 2.81
C GLY A 51 5.35 0.25 2.77
N THR A 52 4.74 0.00 1.61
CA THR A 52 3.95 -1.21 1.37
C THR A 52 4.48 -1.90 0.12
N LYS A 53 4.84 -3.17 0.26
CA LYS A 53 5.25 -4.02 -0.85
C LYS A 53 4.09 -4.93 -1.23
N LEU A 54 3.67 -4.89 -2.49
CA LEU A 54 2.66 -5.79 -3.05
C LEU A 54 3.33 -6.67 -4.10
N GLU A 55 3.29 -7.98 -3.86
CA GLU A 55 3.91 -8.99 -4.72
C GLU A 55 2.82 -9.85 -5.35
N ILE A 56 2.92 -10.03 -6.67
CA ILE A 56 2.10 -10.98 -7.43
C ILE A 56 3.01 -12.18 -7.73
N LEU A 57 2.62 -13.33 -7.22
CA LEU A 57 3.40 -14.57 -7.26
C LEU A 57 2.84 -15.54 -8.31
N ASP A 58 3.72 -16.33 -8.93
CA ASP A 58 3.37 -17.38 -9.92
C ASP A 58 2.71 -18.63 -9.30
N GLY A 59 2.61 -18.70 -7.97
CA GLY A 59 1.99 -19.82 -7.25
C GLY A 59 2.75 -21.15 -7.28
N THR A 60 3.84 -21.26 -8.05
CA THR A 60 4.65 -22.50 -8.17
C THR A 60 6.05 -22.39 -7.55
N SER A 61 6.76 -21.27 -7.74
CA SER A 61 8.21 -21.18 -7.52
C SER A 61 8.66 -20.09 -6.54
N ASN A 62 7.78 -19.59 -5.66
CA ASN A 62 8.06 -18.46 -4.74
C ASN A 62 8.75 -17.25 -5.42
N THR A 63 8.66 -17.15 -6.74
CA THR A 63 9.27 -16.10 -7.53
C THR A 63 8.20 -15.08 -7.84
N GLU A 64 8.52 -13.81 -7.63
CA GLU A 64 7.65 -12.69 -7.92
C GLU A 64 7.55 -12.51 -9.45
N LEU A 65 6.32 -12.57 -9.98
CA LEU A 65 6.03 -12.20 -11.36
C LEU A 65 5.98 -10.69 -11.53
N GLU A 66 5.42 -10.00 -10.53
CA GLU A 66 5.33 -8.54 -10.52
C GLU A 66 5.42 -8.04 -9.08
N GLN A 67 6.11 -6.91 -8.90
CA GLN A 67 6.29 -6.26 -7.61
C GLN A 67 5.90 -4.78 -7.71
N TRP A 68 5.08 -4.34 -6.78
CA TRP A 68 4.71 -2.95 -6.57
C TRP A 68 5.24 -2.45 -5.23
N ASP A 69 6.17 -1.51 -5.28
CA ASP A 69 6.71 -0.82 -4.12
C ASP A 69 6.01 0.52 -3.96
N LEU A 70 5.16 0.62 -2.93
CA LEU A 70 4.43 1.83 -2.58
C LEU A 70 5.18 2.56 -1.47
N GLU A 71 5.63 3.77 -1.78
CA GLU A 71 6.43 4.60 -0.89
C GLU A 71 5.60 5.74 -0.30
N GLY A 72 5.84 6.02 0.98
CA GLY A 72 5.19 7.14 1.67
C GLY A 72 3.70 6.92 1.96
N CYS A 73 3.25 5.68 2.12
CA CYS A 73 1.86 5.32 2.39
C CYS A 73 1.38 5.88 3.75
N PHE A 74 0.14 6.35 3.78
CA PHE A 74 -0.60 6.63 5.01
C PHE A 74 -2.07 6.22 4.85
N LEU A 75 -2.76 6.00 5.96
CA LEU A 75 -4.17 5.60 5.96
C LEU A 75 -5.05 6.83 5.84
N GLN A 76 -5.82 6.94 4.76
CA GLN A 76 -6.80 8.01 4.58
C GLN A 76 -8.10 7.69 5.32
N ASN A 77 -8.53 6.43 5.27
CA ASN A 77 -9.70 5.94 5.98
C ASN A 77 -9.48 4.49 6.40
N VAL A 78 -10.11 4.11 7.51
CA VAL A 78 -10.16 2.73 7.98
C VAL A 78 -11.60 2.43 8.36
N ASP A 79 -12.20 1.45 7.70
CA ASP A 79 -13.49 0.89 8.07
C ASP A 79 -13.30 -0.38 8.88
N TYR A 80 -13.80 -0.36 10.11
CA TYR A 80 -13.84 -1.52 11.00
C TYR A 80 -15.24 -2.11 10.85
N SER A 81 -15.40 -3.06 9.93
CA SER A 81 -16.72 -3.60 9.58
C SER A 81 -17.49 -4.00 10.83
N ASP A 82 -18.75 -3.59 10.90
CA ASP A 82 -19.61 -3.93 12.02
C ASP A 82 -19.96 -5.42 12.01
N GLY A 83 -19.97 -6.04 13.19
CA GLY A 83 -20.28 -7.46 13.35
C GLY A 83 -21.78 -7.68 13.36
N ASP A 84 -22.37 -7.99 12.21
CA ASP A 84 -23.78 -8.38 12.16
C ASP A 84 -24.00 -9.75 12.82
N TYR A 85 -24.87 -9.82 13.82
CA TYR A 85 -25.23 -11.08 14.48
C TYR A 85 -26.21 -11.93 13.66
N ALA A 86 -26.80 -11.37 12.60
CA ALA A 86 -27.72 -12.08 11.72
C ALA A 86 -27.02 -12.95 10.66
N VAL A 87 -25.73 -12.70 10.38
CA VAL A 87 -24.98 -13.37 9.32
C VAL A 87 -23.59 -13.79 9.83
N SER A 88 -23.17 -15.01 9.51
CA SER A 88 -21.87 -15.55 9.96
C SER A 88 -20.73 -15.21 8.99
N GLU A 89 -20.54 -13.94 8.68
CA GLU A 89 -19.40 -13.48 7.87
C GLU A 89 -18.18 -13.16 8.75
N PRO A 90 -16.95 -13.41 8.26
CA PRO A 90 -15.77 -13.03 8.99
C PRO A 90 -15.64 -11.50 9.07
N VAL A 91 -15.25 -10.98 10.24
CA VAL A 91 -14.98 -9.55 10.43
C VAL A 91 -13.82 -9.10 9.55
N GLN A 92 -14.01 -8.00 8.83
CA GLN A 92 -13.03 -7.41 7.94
C GLN A 92 -12.70 -5.97 8.34
N VAL A 93 -11.45 -5.58 8.07
CA VAL A 93 -10.95 -4.22 8.19
C VAL A 93 -10.57 -3.76 6.80
N ILE A 94 -11.22 -2.69 6.33
CA ILE A 94 -10.98 -2.12 4.99
C ILE A 94 -10.14 -0.86 5.15
N LEU A 95 -8.94 -0.90 4.58
CA LEU A 95 -7.96 0.18 4.61
C LEU A 95 -7.98 0.93 3.29
N THR A 96 -8.23 2.23 3.32
CA THR A 96 -8.01 3.12 2.17
C THR A 96 -6.67 3.83 2.36
N LEU A 97 -5.70 3.45 1.53
CA LEU A 97 -4.32 3.90 1.60
C LEU A 97 -4.02 4.89 0.49
N LYS A 98 -3.29 5.95 0.84
CA LYS A 98 -2.73 6.88 -0.12
C LYS A 98 -1.22 6.86 -0.04
N TYR A 99 -0.56 6.77 -1.19
CA TYR A 99 0.88 6.70 -1.34
C TYR A 99 1.39 7.92 -2.10
N ASP A 100 2.65 8.27 -1.89
CA ASP A 100 3.29 9.40 -2.58
C ASP A 100 3.89 8.96 -3.92
N ASN A 101 4.39 7.72 -3.97
CA ASN A 101 5.05 7.13 -5.14
C ASN A 101 4.75 5.64 -5.21
N ALA A 102 4.67 5.12 -6.43
CA ALA A 102 4.56 3.69 -6.71
C ALA A 102 5.58 3.32 -7.78
N ILE A 103 6.37 2.30 -7.51
CA ILE A 103 7.33 1.73 -8.44
C ILE A 103 6.88 0.33 -8.77
N HIS A 104 6.78 0.03 -10.06
CA HIS A 104 6.50 -1.31 -10.55
C HIS A 104 7.80 -1.93 -11.06
N THR A 105 8.04 -3.19 -10.70
CA THR A 105 9.17 -3.98 -11.19
C THR A 105 8.66 -5.34 -11.62
N ALA A 106 8.99 -5.77 -12.84
CA ALA A 106 8.69 -7.11 -13.34
C ALA A 106 9.96 -7.76 -13.94
N PRO A 107 10.12 -9.10 -13.89
CA PRO A 107 11.21 -9.78 -14.58
C PRO A 107 11.06 -9.58 -16.09
N GLY A 108 11.94 -8.74 -16.67
CA GLY A 108 11.90 -8.39 -18.09
C GLY A 108 11.24 -7.05 -18.42
N ASP A 109 11.09 -6.15 -17.45
CA ASP A 109 10.40 -4.86 -17.60
C ASP A 109 10.90 -4.02 -18.81
N THR A 110 10.11 -4.03 -19.87
CA THR A 110 10.14 -3.08 -21.00
C THR A 110 8.94 -2.13 -20.99
N ILE A 111 8.16 -2.09 -19.89
CA ILE A 111 6.89 -1.36 -19.81
C ILE A 111 7.13 0.12 -19.49
N PHE A 112 8.22 0.46 -18.80
CA PHE A 112 8.69 1.85 -18.65
C PHE A 112 10.02 2.04 -19.39
N PRO A 113 10.04 2.75 -20.53
CA PRO A 113 11.25 2.95 -21.29
C PRO A 113 12.10 4.02 -20.60
N PHE A 114 12.76 3.69 -19.49
CA PHE A 114 14.00 4.37 -19.18
C PHE A 114 15.01 3.89 -20.22
N ALA A 115 15.49 4.82 -21.05
CA ALA A 115 16.41 4.51 -22.13
C ALA A 115 17.59 3.71 -21.57
N VAL A 116 17.65 2.41 -21.89
CA VAL A 116 18.91 1.69 -21.80
C VAL A 116 19.80 2.34 -22.86
N ASN A 117 20.69 3.23 -22.43
CA ASN A 117 21.90 3.49 -23.19
C ASN A 117 22.74 2.22 -23.03
N THR A 118 22.45 1.18 -23.82
CA THR A 118 23.41 0.10 -24.05
C THR A 118 24.61 0.72 -24.75
N PRO A 119 25.79 0.79 -24.10
CA PRO A 119 26.98 1.25 -24.79
C PRO A 119 27.44 0.11 -25.68
N GLY A 120 27.05 0.15 -26.95
CA GLY A 120 27.48 -0.85 -27.94
C GLY A 120 26.40 -1.20 -28.95
N GLY A 121 25.95 -0.21 -29.73
CA GLY A 121 25.40 -0.52 -31.05
C GLY A 121 26.58 -0.82 -31.97
N ASP A 122 26.81 -2.09 -32.29
CA ASP A 122 27.48 -2.41 -33.54
C ASP A 122 26.41 -2.64 -34.60
N LEU A 123 26.57 -1.92 -35.70
CA LEU A 123 25.69 -1.91 -36.86
C LEU A 123 26.14 -3.04 -37.78
N THR A 124 25.55 -4.22 -37.64
CA THR A 124 25.40 -5.21 -38.72
C THR A 124 24.10 -5.97 -38.56
#